data_AF-A0A2A5FJK5-F1
#
_entry.id   AF-A0A2A5FJK5-F1
#
_cell.length_a   1.000
_cell.length_b   1.000
_cell.length_c   1.000
_cell.angle_alpha   90.00
_cell.angle_beta   90.00
_cell.angle_gamma   90.00
#
_symmetry.space_group_name_H-M   'P 1'
#
loop_
_entity.id
_entity.type
_entity.pdbx_description
1 polymer ?
#
loop_
_entity_poly.entity_id
_entity_poly.type
_entity_poly.pdbx_seq_one_letter_code
_entity_poly.pdbx_strand_id
1 'polypeptide(L)'
;MKFHSENLPEGMDKLEFVRAVKSQIAKDFQLDESEQEEHFEVWLNRALINDTERLRASFYRLDLPEERVAEALGLETIEESAVKLAELSIQRAEMKVITRLTFSRKDTPNRKKI
;
A
#
# COMPACT_ATOMS: atom_id res chain seq x y z
N MET A 1 2.78 -5.98 -9.50
CA MET A 1 3.19 -5.72 -8.08
C MET A 1 4.35 -6.60 -7.62
N LYS A 2 5.39 -5.98 -7.03
CA LYS A 2 6.51 -6.67 -6.35
C LYS A 2 6.54 -6.20 -4.89
N PHE A 3 6.63 -7.12 -3.94
CA PHE A 3 6.64 -6.83 -2.49
C PHE A 3 8.05 -7.02 -1.90
N HIS A 4 8.47 -6.11 -1.03
CA HIS A 4 9.74 -6.20 -0.31
C HIS A 4 9.53 -6.97 1.00
N SER A 5 9.72 -8.28 0.95
CA SER A 5 9.54 -9.18 2.10
C SER A 5 10.82 -9.43 2.90
N GLU A 6 11.91 -8.73 2.61
CA GLU A 6 13.24 -9.08 3.16
C GLU A 6 13.38 -8.76 4.65
N ASN A 7 12.48 -7.95 5.21
CA ASN A 7 12.50 -7.54 6.63
C ASN A 7 11.17 -7.85 7.35
N LEU A 8 10.56 -8.99 7.06
CA LEU A 8 9.37 -9.41 7.81
C LEU A 8 9.71 -9.68 9.27
N PRO A 9 8.89 -9.22 10.24
CA PRO A 9 9.05 -9.59 11.64
C PRO A 9 9.09 -11.11 11.83
N GLU A 10 9.91 -11.58 12.77
CA GLU A 10 10.11 -13.01 13.04
C GLU A 10 8.79 -13.77 13.23
N GLY A 11 8.64 -14.93 12.59
CA GLY A 11 7.42 -15.74 12.65
C GLY A 11 6.23 -15.17 11.87
N MET A 12 6.45 -14.27 10.91
CA MET A 12 5.41 -13.80 9.98
C MET A 12 5.41 -14.64 8.70
N ASP A 13 4.25 -15.19 8.35
CA ASP A 13 4.06 -15.88 7.08
C ASP A 13 4.06 -14.87 5.92
N LYS A 14 4.82 -15.19 4.87
CA LYS A 14 4.98 -14.32 3.70
C LYS A 14 3.68 -14.17 2.90
N LEU A 15 2.88 -15.22 2.80
CA LEU A 15 1.62 -15.18 2.06
C LEU A 15 0.58 -14.35 2.80
N GLU A 16 0.49 -14.51 4.13
CA GLU A 16 -0.34 -13.66 4.98
C GLU A 16 0.06 -12.20 4.90
N PHE A 17 1.37 -11.90 4.90
CA PHE A 17 1.86 -10.53 4.71
C PHE A 17 1.41 -9.95 3.37
N VAL A 18 1.64 -10.67 2.27
CA VAL A 18 1.23 -10.22 0.93
C VAL A 18 -0.28 -9.96 0.87
N ARG A 19 -1.10 -10.86 1.45
CA ARG A 19 -2.56 -10.67 1.54
C ARG A 19 -2.92 -9.42 2.34
N ALA A 20 -2.25 -9.20 3.46
CA ALA A 20 -2.48 -8.02 4.29
C ALA A 20 -2.10 -6.71 3.58
N VAL A 21 -1.01 -6.71 2.80
CA VAL A 21 -0.60 -5.55 2.00
C VAL A 21 -1.59 -5.29 0.87
N LYS A 22 -2.01 -6.32 0.14
CA LYS A 22 -3.06 -6.19 -0.89
C LYS A 22 -4.35 -5.63 -0.30
N SER A 23 -4.79 -6.14 0.85
CA SER A 23 -5.96 -5.64 1.56
C SER A 23 -5.80 -4.19 2.03
N GLN A 24 -4.59 -3.81 2.48
CA GLN A 24 -4.30 -2.42 2.84
C GLN A 24 -4.40 -1.48 1.62
N ILE A 25 -3.85 -1.87 0.47
CA ILE A 25 -3.97 -1.12 -0.79
C ILE A 25 -5.44 -1.02 -1.20
N ALA A 26 -6.16 -2.14 -1.27
CA ALA A 26 -7.57 -2.14 -1.64
C ALA A 26 -8.40 -1.22 -0.73
N LYS A 27 -8.13 -1.22 0.58
CA LYS A 27 -8.78 -0.33 1.52
C LYS A 27 -8.44 1.15 1.30
N ASP A 28 -7.15 1.50 1.21
CA ASP A 28 -6.72 2.89 1.13
C ASP A 28 -7.05 3.52 -0.24
N PHE A 29 -7.05 2.72 -1.30
CA PHE A 29 -7.46 3.14 -2.65
C PHE A 29 -8.95 2.93 -2.93
N GLN A 30 -9.68 2.33 -1.97
CA GLN A 30 -11.10 1.99 -2.07
C GLN A 30 -11.42 1.13 -3.30
N LEU A 31 -10.54 0.20 -3.66
CA LEU A 31 -10.67 -0.64 -4.86
C LEU A 31 -11.88 -1.56 -4.74
N ASP A 32 -12.72 -1.59 -5.77
CA ASP A 32 -13.77 -2.59 -5.89
C ASP A 32 -13.21 -3.99 -6.24
N GLU A 33 -14.06 -5.00 -6.29
CA GLU A 33 -13.63 -6.38 -6.56
C GLU A 33 -12.97 -6.52 -7.94
N SER A 34 -13.43 -5.78 -8.95
CA SER A 34 -12.86 -5.83 -10.30
C SER A 34 -11.50 -5.14 -10.37
N GLU A 35 -11.34 -4.02 -9.66
CA GLU A 35 -10.10 -3.26 -9.56
C GLU A 35 -9.03 -3.97 -8.70
N GLN A 36 -9.42 -4.92 -7.87
CA GLN A 36 -8.48 -5.73 -7.08
C GLN A 36 -7.83 -6.86 -7.89
N GLU A 37 -8.47 -7.31 -8.96
CA GLU A 37 -7.96 -8.38 -9.82
C GLU A 37 -6.95 -7.87 -10.85
N GLU A 38 -6.91 -6.56 -11.10
CA GLU A 38 -5.96 -5.98 -12.04
C GLU A 38 -4.60 -5.64 -11.44
N HIS A 39 -3.65 -5.42 -12.33
CA HIS A 39 -2.36 -4.85 -11.97
C HIS A 39 -2.54 -3.42 -11.47
N PHE A 40 -2.11 -3.15 -10.25
CA PHE A 40 -2.32 -1.85 -9.61
C PHE A 40 -1.62 -0.70 -10.31
N GLU A 41 -0.46 -0.95 -10.94
CA GLU A 41 0.17 0.01 -11.85
C GLU A 41 -0.74 0.40 -13.03
N VAL A 42 -1.56 -0.53 -13.53
CA VAL A 42 -2.53 -0.29 -14.62
C VAL A 42 -3.73 0.50 -14.08
N TRP A 43 -4.24 0.15 -12.90
CA TRP A 43 -5.29 0.93 -12.24
C TRP A 43 -4.83 2.39 -12.03
N LEU A 44 -3.61 2.59 -11.49
CA LEU A 44 -3.02 3.90 -11.22
C LEU A 44 -2.90 4.74 -12.48
N ASN A 45 -2.42 4.17 -13.59
CA ASN A 45 -2.32 4.88 -14.87
C ASN A 45 -3.68 5.43 -15.32
N ARG A 46 -4.74 4.61 -15.23
CA ARG A 46 -6.11 5.08 -15.58
C ARG A 46 -6.64 6.10 -14.59
N ALA A 47 -6.40 5.91 -13.30
CA ALA A 47 -6.87 6.82 -12.25
C ALA A 47 -6.18 8.19 -12.32
N LEU A 48 -4.91 8.25 -12.75
CA LEU A 48 -4.18 9.52 -12.95
C LEU A 48 -4.85 10.42 -13.98
N ILE A 49 -5.54 9.84 -14.96
CA ILE A 49 -6.23 10.55 -16.02
C ILE A 49 -7.69 10.82 -15.63
N ASN A 50 -8.36 9.81 -15.06
CA ASN A 50 -9.83 9.81 -14.96
C ASN A 50 -10.36 10.06 -13.54
N ASP A 51 -9.54 9.90 -12.50
CA ASP A 51 -9.99 9.94 -11.10
C ASP A 51 -8.92 10.49 -10.13
N THR A 52 -8.50 11.73 -10.42
CA THR A 52 -7.45 12.40 -9.64
C THR A 52 -7.86 12.72 -8.21
N GLU A 53 -9.16 12.90 -7.94
CA GLU A 53 -9.67 13.15 -6.58
C GLU A 53 -9.53 11.91 -5.70
N ARG A 54 -9.96 10.74 -6.19
CA ARG A 54 -9.80 9.48 -5.45
C ARG A 54 -8.33 9.18 -5.22
N LEU A 55 -7.44 9.45 -6.19
CA LEU A 55 -6.00 9.27 -6.01
C LEU A 55 -5.43 10.16 -4.91
N ARG A 56 -5.72 11.45 -4.92
CA ARG A 56 -5.27 12.38 -3.87
C ARG A 56 -5.73 11.93 -2.49
N ALA A 57 -7.00 11.55 -2.36
CA ALA A 57 -7.53 11.04 -1.10
C ALA A 57 -6.86 9.73 -0.67
N SER A 58 -6.51 8.86 -1.62
CA SER A 58 -5.83 7.59 -1.35
C SER A 58 -4.40 7.80 -0.85
N PHE A 59 -3.65 8.70 -1.47
CA PHE A 59 -2.30 9.07 -1.00
C PHE A 59 -2.34 9.65 0.41
N TYR A 60 -3.36 10.44 0.74
CA TYR A 60 -3.57 10.96 2.09
C TYR A 60 -3.86 9.83 3.09
N ARG A 61 -4.77 8.91 2.77
CA ARG A 61 -5.08 7.74 3.62
C ARG A 61 -3.89 6.83 3.83
N LEU A 62 -3.02 6.73 2.83
CA LEU A 62 -1.80 5.92 2.90
C LEU A 62 -0.65 6.63 3.64
N ASP A 63 -0.80 7.91 3.98
CA ASP A 63 0.28 8.76 4.49
C ASP A 63 1.49 8.77 3.55
N LEU A 64 1.24 8.96 2.25
CA LEU A 64 2.29 9.07 1.25
C LEU A 64 2.84 10.52 1.24
N PRO A 65 4.15 10.74 1.37
CA PRO A 65 4.71 12.09 1.43
C PRO A 65 4.44 12.90 0.15
N GLU A 66 3.92 14.11 0.29
CA GLU A 66 3.55 14.96 -0.84
C GLU A 66 4.72 15.24 -1.79
N GLU A 67 5.92 15.46 -1.24
CA GLU A 67 7.15 15.64 -2.03
C GLU A 67 7.44 14.44 -2.93
N ARG A 68 7.28 13.21 -2.40
CA ARG A 68 7.50 11.97 -3.17
C ARG A 68 6.43 11.77 -4.24
N VAL A 69 5.19 12.17 -3.95
CA VAL A 69 4.10 12.15 -4.93
C VAL A 69 4.38 13.15 -6.04
N ALA A 70 4.81 14.37 -5.71
CA ALA A 70 5.16 15.39 -6.68
C ALA A 70 6.35 14.97 -7.57
N GLU A 71 7.40 14.39 -6.98
CA GLU A 71 8.52 13.80 -7.72
C GLU A 71 8.04 12.74 -8.72
N ALA A 72 7.16 11.83 -8.29
CA ALA A 72 6.66 10.75 -9.14
C ALA A 72 5.74 11.27 -10.26
N LEU A 73 4.93 12.30 -9.99
CA LEU A 73 4.08 12.95 -11.00
C LEU A 73 4.87 13.81 -12.00
N GLY A 74 6.10 14.17 -11.67
CA GLY A 74 7.00 14.96 -12.53
C GLY A 74 7.80 14.13 -13.53
N LEU A 75 7.55 12.81 -13.63
CA LEU A 75 8.22 11.94 -14.60
C LEU A 75 7.73 12.21 -16.03
N GLU A 76 8.51 11.76 -17.02
CA GLU A 76 8.32 12.10 -18.43
C GLU A 76 6.98 11.57 -18.98
N THR A 77 6.54 10.40 -18.50
CA THR A 77 5.30 9.76 -18.94
C THR A 77 4.34 9.43 -17.79
N ILE A 78 3.05 9.29 -18.12
CA ILE A 78 2.01 8.88 -17.17
C ILE A 78 2.26 7.44 -16.71
N GLU A 79 2.75 6.58 -17.61
CA GLU A 79 3.13 5.20 -17.33
C GLU A 79 4.23 5.12 -16.28
N GLU A 80 5.32 5.90 -16.44
CA GLU A 80 6.40 5.95 -15.45
C GLU A 80 5.91 6.51 -14.11
N SER A 81 5.08 7.56 -14.16
CA SER A 81 4.45 8.13 -12.97
C SER A 81 3.61 7.08 -12.23
N ALA A 82 2.78 6.32 -12.95
CA ALA A 82 1.94 5.27 -12.39
C ALA A 82 2.76 4.14 -11.76
N VAL A 83 3.81 3.68 -12.44
CA VAL A 83 4.73 2.66 -11.90
C VAL A 83 5.38 3.18 -10.63
N LYS A 84 5.89 4.41 -10.64
CA LYS A 84 6.57 4.98 -9.46
C LYS A 84 5.63 5.16 -8.27
N LEU A 85 4.42 5.66 -8.52
CA LEU A 85 3.40 5.81 -7.48
C LEU A 85 2.94 4.44 -6.95
N ALA A 86 2.88 3.41 -7.78
CA ALA A 86 2.56 2.05 -7.36
C ALA A 86 3.63 1.52 -6.40
N GLU A 87 4.92 1.67 -6.75
CA GLU A 87 6.03 1.27 -5.89
C GLU A 87 6.00 1.97 -4.53
N LEU A 88 5.88 3.30 -4.53
CA LEU A 88 5.81 4.11 -3.32
C LEU A 88 4.62 3.70 -2.44
N SER A 89 3.47 3.46 -3.07
CA SER A 89 2.25 3.05 -2.37
C SER A 89 2.39 1.66 -1.75
N ILE A 90 2.98 0.71 -2.47
CA ILE A 90 3.26 -0.64 -1.95
C ILE A 90 4.20 -0.55 -0.76
N GLN A 91 5.32 0.18 -0.88
CA GLN A 91 6.27 0.34 0.22
C GLN A 91 5.60 0.93 1.47
N ARG A 92 4.73 1.93 1.29
CA ARG A 92 4.05 2.55 2.42
C ARG A 92 2.99 1.63 3.05
N ALA A 93 2.26 0.87 2.23
CA ALA A 93 1.33 -0.16 2.70
C ALA A 93 2.06 -1.25 3.48
N GLU A 94 3.22 -1.72 3.00
CA GLU A 94 4.10 -2.65 3.70
C GLU A 94 4.49 -2.13 5.08
N MET A 95 4.96 -0.88 5.17
CA MET A 95 5.30 -0.26 6.45
C MET A 95 4.11 -0.18 7.41
N LYS A 96 2.91 0.18 6.93
CA LYS A 96 1.69 0.20 7.75
C LYS A 96 1.32 -1.17 8.28
N VAL A 97 1.38 -2.20 7.42
CA VAL A 97 1.10 -3.59 7.81
C VAL A 97 2.11 -4.06 8.85
N ILE A 98 3.42 -3.85 8.63
CA ILE A 98 4.48 -4.20 9.58
C ILE A 98 4.25 -3.50 10.93
N THR A 99 3.96 -2.20 10.90
CA THR A 99 3.69 -1.39 12.09
C THR A 99 2.54 -1.98 12.89
N ARG A 100 1.38 -2.17 12.25
CA ARG A 100 0.19 -2.74 12.89
C ARG A 100 0.47 -4.10 13.52
N LEU A 101 1.11 -5.00 12.77
CA LEU A 101 1.40 -6.35 13.25
C LEU A 101 2.43 -6.36 14.39
N THR A 102 3.41 -5.46 14.37
CA THR A 102 4.40 -5.33 15.44
C THR A 102 3.76 -4.82 16.73
N PHE A 103 2.85 -3.85 16.66
CA PHE A 103 2.17 -3.31 17.83
C PHE A 103 1.09 -4.25 18.37
N SER A 104 0.31 -4.91 17.51
CA SER A 104 -0.64 -5.96 17.94
C SER A 104 0.04 -7.09 18.73
N ARG A 105 1.27 -7.47 18.37
CA ARG A 105 2.06 -8.46 19.11
C ARG A 105 2.53 -7.97 20.48
N LYS A 106 2.84 -6.68 20.62
CA LYS A 106 3.24 -6.07 21.90
C LYS A 106 2.05 -5.85 22.85
N ASP A 107 0.86 -5.60 22.30
CA ASP A 107 -0.39 -5.43 23.04
C ASP A 107 -1.04 -6.76 23.47
N THR A 108 -0.27 -7.85 23.50
CA THR A 108 -0.66 -9.09 24.19
C THR A 108 0.06 -9.20 25.55
N PRO A 109 -0.18 -8.32 26.55
CA PRO A 109 0.26 -8.58 27.91
C PRO A 109 -0.63 -9.69 28.46
N ASN A 110 -0.04 -10.87 28.65
CA ASN A 110 -0.38 -11.84 29.69
C ASN A 110 -1.82 -11.77 30.22
N ARG A 111 -2.84 -12.11 29.41
CA ARG A 111 -4.15 -12.53 29.94
C ARG A 111 -4.03 -13.98 30.43
N LYS A 112 -3.16 -14.22 31.41
CA LYS A 112 -3.36 -15.37 32.30
C LYS A 112 -4.45 -14.97 33.28
N LYS A 113 -5.58 -15.64 33.08
CA LYS A 113 -6.80 -15.57 33.87
C LYS A 113 -6.50 -15.80 35.36
N ILE A 114 -7.33 -15.11 36.15
CA ILE A 114 -7.64 -15.30 37.57
C ILE A 114 -7.81 -16.79 37.88
#